data_AF-A0A5N5ZIL3-F1
#
_entry.id   AF-A0A5N5ZIL3-F1
#
_cell.length_a   1.000
_cell.length_b   1.000
_cell.length_c   1.000
_cell.angle_alpha   90.00
_cell.angle_beta   90.00
_cell.angle_gamma   90.00
#
_symmetry.space_group_name_H-M   'P 1'
#
loop_
_entity.id
_entity.type
_entity.pdbx_description
1 polymer ?
#
loop_
_entity_poly.entity_id
_entity_poly.type
_entity_poly.pdbx_seq_one_letter_code
_entity_poly.pdbx_strand_id
1 'polypeptide(L)'
;MNEQEKRVFLQNIVHSEIAIEQLLTYCNNKFISAKTEVESSDSYLETWEGYVAEAAEKGVISTLKKYIPQLLFPVEKNISTTEAYKNATLRGRVVESNKELQLQNPEHIALELYETPLIGKVPVMTVSNKDDFYTICCALANKNEPKELPQSMGALFINGLNNWHRIKTLQKRWQAQHPYGNWNEEFKKNILPNPHLYKDKLIVLSTSNYSNVSHTAVGKSEADWQKASVAIRKEHECVHLFTLQRYGVIANNMHDELIADYAGITKAFGQYNKDWFLQFIGLENYPSYRKGGRLENYQEPVQLSAAAFKGLHTIIKNAATAIEKFDYSLGNSTNTEERMRRIQTLCEVDLLTMASAKGEQQLIETYNTIRISPYHGKEKRKNNHRSQRYSPTNL
;
A
#
# COMPACT_ATOMS: atom_id res chain seq x y z
N MET A 1 6.21 23.91 11.41
CA MET A 1 5.62 25.26 11.42
C MET A 1 4.37 25.27 12.27
N ASN A 2 4.11 26.35 13.01
CA ASN A 2 2.81 26.54 13.67
C ASN A 2 1.74 27.01 12.66
N GLU A 3 0.47 27.02 13.05
CA GLU A 3 -0.65 27.36 12.16
C GLU A 3 -0.56 28.77 11.57
N GLN A 4 -0.07 29.75 12.33
CA GLN A 4 0.11 31.11 11.83
C GLN A 4 1.20 31.19 10.76
N GLU A 5 2.32 30.49 10.97
CA GLU A 5 3.40 30.39 9.99
C GLU A 5 2.93 29.72 8.71
N LYS A 6 2.12 28.64 8.82
CA LYS A 6 1.54 27.94 7.65
C LYS A 6 0.63 28.86 6.85
N ARG A 7 -0.23 29.64 7.52
CA ARG A 7 -1.09 30.62 6.85
C ARG A 7 -0.28 31.68 6.11
N VAL A 8 0.72 32.27 6.76
CA VAL A 8 1.60 33.29 6.13
C VAL A 8 2.34 32.71 4.92
N PHE A 9 2.83 31.48 5.03
CA PHE A 9 3.45 30.79 3.89
C PHE A 9 2.48 30.63 2.71
N LEU A 10 1.23 30.21 2.98
CA LEU A 10 0.22 30.05 1.93
C LEU A 10 -0.21 31.37 1.31
N GLN A 11 -0.27 32.48 2.08
CA GLN A 11 -0.55 33.81 1.55
C GLN A 11 0.46 34.29 0.50
N ASN A 12 1.70 33.78 0.56
CA ASN A 12 2.73 34.05 -0.45
C ASN A 12 2.59 33.19 -1.71
N ILE A 13 1.78 32.13 -1.68
CA ILE A 13 1.58 31.18 -2.80
C ILE A 13 0.24 31.43 -3.49
N VAL A 14 -0.81 31.71 -2.72
CA VAL A 14 -2.17 31.92 -3.17
C VAL A 14 -2.79 33.16 -2.51
N HIS A 15 -3.51 33.96 -3.29
CA HIS A 15 -4.16 35.19 -2.80
C HIS A 15 -5.62 34.99 -2.38
N SER A 16 -6.18 33.81 -2.58
CA SER A 16 -7.58 33.51 -2.24
C SER A 16 -7.66 32.89 -0.85
N GLU A 17 -8.43 33.51 0.04
CA GLU A 17 -8.67 33.00 1.40
C GLU A 17 -9.29 31.59 1.39
N ILE A 18 -10.23 31.34 0.48
CA ILE A 18 -10.84 30.01 0.29
C ILE A 18 -9.76 28.98 -0.09
N ALA A 19 -8.84 29.35 -0.99
CA ALA A 19 -7.77 28.45 -1.38
C ALA A 19 -6.78 28.16 -0.23
N ILE A 20 -6.52 29.16 0.63
CA ILE A 20 -5.69 29.00 1.82
C ILE A 20 -6.32 27.98 2.77
N GLU A 21 -7.60 28.11 3.10
CA GLU A 21 -8.31 27.17 3.99
C GLU A 21 -8.33 25.74 3.42
N GLN A 22 -8.57 25.62 2.12
CA GLN A 22 -8.53 24.33 1.42
C GLN A 22 -7.15 23.68 1.54
N LEU A 23 -6.07 24.45 1.33
CA LEU A 23 -4.70 23.93 1.41
C LEU A 23 -4.27 23.60 2.85
N LEU A 24 -4.68 24.40 3.85
CA LEU A 24 -4.45 24.07 5.26
C LEU A 24 -5.11 22.73 5.63
N THR A 25 -6.36 22.53 5.21
CA THR A 25 -7.10 21.29 5.47
C THR A 25 -6.48 20.10 4.74
N TYR A 26 -6.17 20.27 3.45
CA TYR A 26 -5.59 19.23 2.61
C TYR A 26 -4.21 18.78 3.09
N CYS A 27 -3.35 19.73 3.45
CA CYS A 27 -1.97 19.46 3.87
C CYS A 27 -1.83 19.07 5.35
N ASN A 28 -2.93 18.91 6.08
CA ASN A 28 -2.88 18.47 7.47
C ASN A 28 -2.24 17.07 7.57
N ASN A 29 -1.23 16.93 8.43
CA ASN A 29 -0.47 15.69 8.57
C ASN A 29 -1.34 14.58 9.19
N LYS A 30 -1.58 13.52 8.42
CA LYS A 30 -2.40 12.37 8.83
C LYS A 30 -1.63 11.34 9.66
N PHE A 31 -0.31 11.39 9.69
CA PHE A 31 0.53 10.39 10.35
C PHE A 31 0.81 10.70 11.83
N ILE A 32 0.43 11.88 12.33
CA ILE A 32 0.67 12.28 13.74
C ILE A 32 -0.50 11.88 14.66
N SER A 33 -1.66 11.49 14.13
CA SER A 33 -2.79 11.04 14.96
C SER A 33 -2.49 9.74 15.71
N ALA A 34 -3.03 9.65 16.94
CA ALA A 34 -2.66 8.73 18.02
C ALA A 34 -2.12 7.35 17.58
N LYS A 35 -0.84 7.13 17.92
CA LYS A 35 -0.12 5.85 17.88
C LYS A 35 -1.00 4.73 18.44
N THR A 36 -1.67 4.02 17.56
CA THR A 36 -2.23 2.73 17.90
C THR A 36 -1.40 1.76 17.09
N GLU A 37 -0.36 1.19 17.71
CA GLU A 37 0.28 0.02 17.14
C GLU A 37 -0.82 -1.05 17.05
N VAL A 38 -1.32 -1.28 15.84
CA VAL A 38 -2.28 -2.35 15.61
C VAL A 38 -1.45 -3.63 15.54
N GLU A 39 -1.57 -4.48 16.57
CA GLU A 39 -1.06 -5.84 16.49
C GLU A 39 -1.71 -6.57 15.31
N SER A 40 -1.03 -6.64 14.17
CA SER A 40 -1.43 -7.54 13.09
C SER A 40 -0.76 -8.89 13.29
N SER A 41 -1.55 -9.89 13.70
CA SER A 41 -1.13 -11.27 13.58
C SER A 41 -1.09 -11.63 12.08
N ASP A 42 0.11 -11.70 11.50
CA ASP A 42 0.32 -12.06 10.09
C ASP A 42 0.11 -13.56 9.80
N SER A 43 -0.81 -14.19 10.54
CA SER A 43 -1.24 -15.59 10.39
C SER A 43 -1.73 -15.96 8.98
N TYR A 44 -2.03 -14.98 8.14
CA TYR A 44 -2.39 -15.23 6.75
C TYR A 44 -1.17 -15.64 5.90
N LEU A 45 0.05 -15.22 6.26
CA LEU A 45 1.26 -15.50 5.48
C LEU A 45 1.56 -17.00 5.36
N GLU A 46 1.38 -17.78 6.43
CA GLU A 46 1.54 -19.24 6.39
C GLU A 46 0.61 -19.89 5.35
N THR A 47 -0.58 -19.32 5.15
CA THR A 47 -1.51 -19.80 4.12
C THR A 47 -1.04 -19.43 2.72
N TRP A 48 -0.53 -18.20 2.54
CA TRP A 48 0.01 -17.74 1.26
C TRP A 48 1.32 -18.42 0.87
N GLU A 49 2.14 -18.88 1.81
CA GLU A 49 3.30 -19.75 1.53
C GLU A 49 2.86 -21.01 0.76
N GLY A 50 1.75 -21.63 1.19
CA GLY A 50 1.14 -22.76 0.49
C GLY A 50 0.62 -22.38 -0.90
N TYR A 51 -0.01 -21.21 -1.06
CA TYR A 51 -0.49 -20.74 -2.36
C TYR A 51 0.65 -20.46 -3.34
N VAL A 52 1.75 -19.86 -2.88
CA VAL A 52 2.94 -19.61 -3.71
C VAL A 52 3.55 -20.93 -4.17
N ALA A 53 3.71 -21.90 -3.25
CA ALA A 53 4.24 -23.21 -3.59
C ALA A 53 3.38 -23.94 -4.63
N GLU A 54 2.04 -23.95 -4.46
CA GLU A 54 1.15 -24.57 -5.44
C GLU A 54 1.13 -23.81 -6.78
N ALA A 55 1.19 -22.48 -6.74
CA ALA A 55 1.23 -21.65 -7.95
C ALA A 55 2.48 -21.87 -8.80
N ALA A 56 3.62 -22.20 -8.18
CA ALA A 56 4.84 -22.54 -8.90
C ALA A 56 4.69 -23.79 -9.76
N GLU A 57 3.84 -24.74 -9.36
CA GLU A 57 3.60 -25.99 -10.10
C GLU A 57 2.43 -25.90 -11.08
N LYS A 58 1.33 -25.22 -10.68
CA LYS A 58 0.04 -25.28 -11.38
C LYS A 58 -0.36 -23.98 -12.07
N GLY A 59 0.42 -22.92 -11.88
CA GLY A 59 0.09 -21.56 -12.30
C GLY A 59 -0.73 -20.79 -11.26
N VAL A 60 -0.54 -19.47 -11.24
CA VAL A 60 -1.12 -18.56 -10.23
C VAL A 60 -2.65 -18.59 -10.27
N ILE A 61 -3.25 -18.39 -11.44
CA ILE A 61 -4.71 -18.28 -11.57
C ILE A 61 -5.39 -19.61 -11.26
N SER A 62 -4.87 -20.72 -11.78
CA SER A 62 -5.36 -22.08 -11.50
C SER A 62 -5.34 -22.41 -10.01
N THR A 63 -4.33 -21.92 -9.30
CA THR A 63 -4.19 -22.10 -7.85
C THR A 63 -5.19 -21.22 -7.10
N LEU A 64 -5.17 -19.92 -7.35
CA LEU A 64 -5.98 -18.97 -6.58
C LEU A 64 -7.48 -19.11 -6.83
N LYS A 65 -7.93 -19.57 -8.01
CA LYS A 65 -9.35 -19.89 -8.27
C LYS A 65 -9.96 -20.86 -7.26
N LYS A 66 -9.15 -21.73 -6.63
CA LYS A 66 -9.59 -22.68 -5.59
C LYS A 66 -9.94 -22.00 -4.27
N TYR A 67 -9.31 -20.86 -4.00
CA TYR A 67 -9.29 -20.23 -2.68
C TYR A 67 -9.97 -18.86 -2.66
N ILE A 68 -9.95 -18.15 -3.79
CA ILE A 68 -10.46 -16.79 -3.98
C ILE A 68 -11.62 -16.84 -4.99
N PRO A 69 -12.88 -16.92 -4.52
CA PRO A 69 -14.03 -17.18 -5.39
C PRO A 69 -14.25 -16.12 -6.47
N GLN A 70 -13.82 -14.87 -6.25
CA GLN A 70 -13.90 -13.78 -7.24
C GLN A 70 -13.23 -14.15 -8.57
N LEU A 71 -12.18 -14.98 -8.55
CA LEU A 71 -11.47 -15.41 -9.76
C LEU A 71 -12.24 -16.46 -10.57
N LEU A 72 -13.35 -16.99 -10.05
CA LEU A 72 -14.24 -17.92 -10.77
C LEU A 72 -15.31 -17.20 -11.60
N PHE A 73 -15.50 -15.89 -11.41
CA PHE A 73 -16.54 -15.11 -12.08
C PHE A 73 -15.92 -14.17 -13.11
N PRO A 74 -16.60 -13.89 -14.25
CA PRO A 74 -16.15 -12.88 -15.20
C PRO A 74 -16.28 -11.47 -14.62
N VAL A 75 -15.71 -10.48 -15.31
CA VAL A 75 -15.98 -9.06 -15.03
C VAL A 75 -17.17 -8.62 -15.89
N GLU A 76 -18.35 -8.44 -15.28
CA GLU A 76 -19.60 -8.12 -15.99
C GLU A 76 -20.48 -7.18 -15.16
N LYS A 77 -21.20 -6.28 -15.83
CA LYS A 77 -22.10 -5.33 -15.16
C LYS A 77 -23.18 -6.07 -14.38
N ASN A 78 -23.38 -5.66 -13.12
CA ASN A 78 -24.31 -6.20 -12.14
C ASN A 78 -24.01 -7.63 -11.68
N ILE A 79 -22.86 -8.23 -12.00
CA ILE A 79 -22.54 -9.60 -11.57
C ILE A 79 -22.55 -9.74 -10.05
N SER A 80 -22.16 -8.68 -9.33
CA SER A 80 -22.11 -8.65 -7.87
C SER A 80 -23.49 -8.78 -7.21
N THR A 81 -24.55 -8.50 -7.97
CA THR A 81 -25.94 -8.59 -7.51
C THR A 81 -26.53 -9.98 -7.66
N THR A 82 -25.91 -10.84 -8.49
CA THR A 82 -26.40 -12.19 -8.79
C THR A 82 -26.32 -13.09 -7.56
N GLU A 83 -27.25 -14.03 -7.46
CA GLU A 83 -27.32 -14.95 -6.33
C GLU A 83 -26.14 -15.92 -6.31
N ALA A 84 -25.68 -16.38 -7.47
CA ALA A 84 -24.48 -17.20 -7.62
C ALA A 84 -23.23 -16.50 -7.04
N TYR A 85 -23.01 -15.23 -7.43
CA TYR A 85 -21.89 -14.44 -6.94
C TYR A 85 -21.95 -14.22 -5.42
N LYS A 86 -23.12 -13.82 -4.89
CA LYS A 86 -23.32 -13.63 -3.44
C LYS A 86 -23.10 -14.92 -2.66
N ASN A 87 -23.58 -16.05 -3.17
CA ASN A 87 -23.40 -17.36 -2.54
C ASN A 87 -21.92 -17.74 -2.45
N ALA A 88 -21.13 -17.52 -3.51
CA ALA A 88 -19.71 -17.83 -3.53
C ALA A 88 -18.89 -16.86 -2.67
N THR A 89 -19.07 -15.54 -2.84
CA THR A 89 -18.19 -14.52 -2.26
C THR A 89 -18.60 -14.05 -0.86
N LEU A 90 -19.90 -14.02 -0.55
CA LEU A 90 -20.42 -13.54 0.74
C LEU A 90 -20.83 -14.67 1.68
N ARG A 91 -21.12 -15.87 1.16
CA ARG A 91 -21.62 -17.00 1.96
C ARG A 91 -20.74 -18.25 1.90
N GLY A 92 -19.66 -18.24 1.11
CA GLY A 92 -18.67 -19.32 1.06
C GLY A 92 -19.17 -20.64 0.47
N ARG A 93 -20.33 -20.61 -0.20
CA ARG A 93 -20.92 -21.78 -0.84
C ARG A 93 -20.12 -22.15 -2.08
N VAL A 94 -20.00 -23.45 -2.34
CA VAL A 94 -19.46 -23.93 -3.61
C VAL A 94 -20.51 -23.64 -4.67
N VAL A 95 -20.12 -22.92 -5.71
CA VAL A 95 -20.99 -22.54 -6.83
C VAL A 95 -20.18 -22.79 -8.09
N GLU A 96 -20.78 -23.49 -9.05
CA GLU A 96 -20.24 -23.58 -10.39
C GLU A 96 -20.66 -22.33 -11.17
N SER A 97 -19.69 -21.64 -11.76
CA SER A 97 -19.97 -20.52 -12.65
C SER A 97 -19.89 -21.03 -14.09
N ASN A 98 -20.95 -20.82 -14.87
CA ASN A 98 -20.97 -21.18 -16.30
C ASN A 98 -20.09 -20.24 -17.15
N LYS A 99 -19.61 -19.15 -16.56
CA LYS A 99 -18.70 -18.19 -17.19
C LYS A 99 -17.48 -18.01 -16.31
N GLU A 100 -16.31 -18.00 -16.91
CA GLU A 100 -15.05 -17.83 -16.20
C GLU A 100 -14.45 -16.44 -16.40
N LEU A 101 -13.60 -16.02 -15.46
CA LEU A 101 -12.71 -14.88 -15.65
C LEU A 101 -11.82 -15.10 -16.88
N GLN A 102 -11.93 -14.20 -17.85
CA GLN A 102 -11.14 -14.24 -19.08
C GLN A 102 -9.86 -13.42 -18.87
N LEU A 103 -8.71 -14.05 -19.10
CA LEU A 103 -7.40 -13.42 -19.06
C LEU A 103 -6.67 -13.76 -20.36
N GLN A 104 -5.95 -12.79 -20.92
CA GLN A 104 -5.21 -12.92 -22.17
C GLN A 104 -3.91 -13.70 -21.99
N ASN A 105 -3.18 -13.46 -20.91
CA ASN A 105 -1.87 -14.06 -20.61
C ASN A 105 -1.77 -14.52 -19.14
N PRO A 106 -2.65 -15.42 -18.68
CA PRO A 106 -2.64 -15.90 -17.28
C PRO A 106 -1.33 -16.61 -16.89
N GLU A 107 -0.58 -17.14 -17.85
CA GLU A 107 0.73 -17.79 -17.69
C GLU A 107 1.86 -16.80 -17.34
N HIS A 108 1.69 -15.51 -17.64
CA HIS A 108 2.67 -14.45 -17.33
C HIS A 108 2.35 -13.69 -16.03
N ILE A 109 1.49 -14.29 -15.19
CA ILE A 109 1.19 -13.80 -13.85
C ILE A 109 2.11 -14.51 -12.86
N ALA A 110 2.86 -13.73 -12.08
CA ALA A 110 3.71 -14.24 -11.02
C ALA A 110 3.10 -13.96 -9.64
N LEU A 111 3.31 -14.88 -8.70
CA LEU A 111 2.93 -14.73 -7.30
C LEU A 111 4.14 -15.02 -6.41
N GLU A 112 4.46 -14.09 -5.52
CA GLU A 112 5.56 -14.24 -4.56
C GLU A 112 5.14 -13.72 -3.18
N LEU A 113 5.86 -14.16 -2.15
CA LEU A 113 5.88 -13.48 -0.86
C LEU A 113 7.06 -12.52 -0.86
N TYR A 114 6.80 -11.25 -1.13
CA TYR A 114 7.83 -10.23 -1.10
C TYR A 114 8.16 -9.89 0.35
N GLU A 115 9.44 -9.91 0.68
CA GLU A 115 9.95 -9.58 2.01
C GLU A 115 10.75 -8.28 1.95
N THR A 116 10.37 -7.32 2.79
CA THR A 116 11.11 -6.08 2.99
C THR A 116 11.18 -5.79 4.48
N PRO A 117 12.33 -5.30 4.99
CA PRO A 117 12.45 -4.97 6.40
C PRO A 117 11.47 -3.89 6.90
N LEU A 118 10.84 -3.14 5.97
CA LEU A 118 9.88 -2.10 6.30
C LEU A 118 8.57 -2.66 6.90
N ILE A 119 8.08 -3.78 6.35
CA ILE A 119 6.74 -4.33 6.67
C ILE A 119 6.73 -5.85 6.92
N GLY A 120 7.88 -6.52 6.80
CA GLY A 120 7.98 -7.98 6.78
C GLY A 120 7.59 -8.54 5.41
N LYS A 121 6.84 -9.65 5.42
CA LYS A 121 6.36 -10.32 4.20
C LYS A 121 4.97 -9.85 3.78
N VAL A 122 4.74 -9.78 2.48
CA VAL A 122 3.42 -9.51 1.88
C VAL A 122 3.29 -10.28 0.56
N PRO A 123 2.13 -10.90 0.26
CA PRO A 123 1.93 -11.50 -1.06
C PRO A 123 1.81 -10.43 -2.13
N VAL A 124 2.53 -10.65 -3.23
CA VAL A 124 2.59 -9.76 -4.39
C VAL A 124 2.25 -10.57 -5.64
N MET A 125 1.20 -10.15 -6.36
CA MET A 125 0.84 -10.66 -7.67
C MET A 125 1.31 -9.69 -8.74
N THR A 126 2.23 -10.10 -9.61
CA THR A 126 2.72 -9.29 -10.72
C THR A 126 2.05 -9.74 -12.02
N VAL A 127 1.44 -8.81 -12.74
CA VAL A 127 0.63 -9.04 -13.93
C VAL A 127 1.24 -8.27 -15.10
N SER A 128 1.70 -9.00 -16.10
CA SER A 128 2.46 -8.42 -17.22
C SER A 128 1.56 -7.76 -18.27
N ASN A 129 0.41 -8.38 -18.54
CA ASN A 129 -0.58 -7.86 -19.48
C ASN A 129 -1.45 -6.78 -18.80
N LYS A 130 -1.63 -5.63 -19.48
CA LYS A 130 -2.37 -4.47 -18.93
C LYS A 130 -3.86 -4.75 -18.76
N ASP A 131 -4.47 -5.46 -19.71
CA ASP A 131 -5.89 -5.81 -19.66
C ASP A 131 -6.17 -6.87 -18.60
N ASP A 132 -5.25 -7.81 -18.40
CA ASP A 132 -5.31 -8.77 -17.29
C ASP A 132 -5.18 -8.07 -15.94
N PHE A 133 -4.26 -7.10 -15.82
CA PHE A 133 -4.12 -6.30 -14.60
C PHE A 133 -5.43 -5.58 -14.27
N TYR A 134 -6.06 -4.95 -15.26
CA TYR A 134 -7.36 -4.31 -15.13
C TYR A 134 -8.45 -5.30 -14.69
N THR A 135 -8.51 -6.46 -15.35
CA THR A 135 -9.48 -7.52 -15.08
C THR A 135 -9.35 -8.05 -13.65
N ILE A 136 -8.12 -8.28 -13.18
CA ILE A 136 -7.83 -8.71 -11.80
C ILE A 136 -8.19 -7.64 -10.79
N CYS A 137 -7.87 -6.37 -11.05
CA CYS A 137 -8.27 -5.26 -10.19
C CYS A 137 -9.80 -5.18 -10.05
N CYS A 138 -10.55 -5.31 -11.15
CA CYS A 138 -12.02 -5.34 -11.11
C CYS A 138 -12.54 -6.54 -10.31
N ALA A 139 -12.00 -7.73 -10.55
CA ALA A 139 -12.38 -8.94 -9.84
C ALA A 139 -12.15 -8.83 -8.33
N LEU A 140 -10.95 -8.44 -7.92
CA LEU A 140 -10.55 -8.51 -6.51
C LEU A 140 -10.94 -7.28 -5.68
N ALA A 141 -10.99 -6.08 -6.25
CA ALA A 141 -11.32 -4.85 -5.52
C ALA A 141 -12.65 -4.20 -5.91
N ASN A 142 -13.21 -4.55 -7.06
CA ASN A 142 -14.49 -3.99 -7.51
C ASN A 142 -15.60 -5.03 -7.63
N LYS A 143 -15.51 -6.13 -6.89
CA LYS A 143 -16.54 -7.19 -6.83
C LYS A 143 -16.93 -7.74 -8.21
N ASN A 144 -15.94 -7.87 -9.10
CA ASN A 144 -16.15 -8.28 -10.49
C ASN A 144 -17.02 -7.34 -11.33
N GLU A 145 -17.31 -6.13 -10.85
CA GLU A 145 -17.97 -5.11 -11.65
C GLU A 145 -16.95 -4.39 -12.55
N PRO A 146 -17.28 -4.08 -13.81
CA PRO A 146 -16.46 -3.21 -14.65
C PRO A 146 -16.31 -1.83 -14.00
N LYS A 147 -15.09 -1.30 -13.94
CA LYS A 147 -14.82 0.05 -13.43
C LYS A 147 -13.66 0.68 -14.16
N GLU A 148 -13.81 1.90 -14.64
CA GLU A 148 -12.69 2.62 -15.24
C GLU A 148 -11.60 2.85 -14.19
N LEU A 149 -10.37 2.48 -14.53
CA LEU A 149 -9.18 2.72 -13.70
C LEU A 149 -8.36 3.85 -14.32
N PRO A 150 -7.72 4.72 -13.51
CA PRO A 150 -6.84 5.76 -14.03
C PRO A 150 -5.74 5.15 -14.92
N GLN A 151 -5.40 5.81 -16.03
CA GLN A 151 -4.36 5.31 -16.95
C GLN A 151 -2.98 5.18 -16.30
N SER A 152 -2.70 6.00 -15.28
CA SER A 152 -1.47 5.97 -14.49
C SER A 152 -1.47 4.94 -13.36
N MET A 153 -2.60 4.27 -13.09
CA MET A 153 -2.69 3.23 -12.07
C MET A 153 -1.91 2.00 -12.52
N GLY A 154 -0.84 1.70 -11.78
CA GLY A 154 -0.03 0.51 -12.03
C GLY A 154 -0.07 -0.51 -10.89
N ALA A 155 -0.65 -0.19 -9.74
CA ALA A 155 -0.72 -1.05 -8.59
C ALA A 155 -2.05 -0.90 -7.85
N LEU A 156 -2.34 -1.89 -7.02
CA LEU A 156 -3.47 -1.92 -6.11
C LEU A 156 -3.09 -2.68 -4.85
N PHE A 157 -3.12 -2.00 -3.70
CA PHE A 157 -3.10 -2.65 -2.40
C PHE A 157 -4.52 -3.03 -1.94
N ILE A 158 -4.75 -4.34 -1.77
CA ILE A 158 -6.00 -4.89 -1.27
C ILE A 158 -5.83 -5.20 0.21
N ASN A 159 -6.47 -4.41 1.07
CA ASN A 159 -6.48 -4.60 2.51
C ASN A 159 -7.85 -5.11 2.98
N GLY A 160 -8.07 -6.42 2.90
CA GLY A 160 -9.35 -6.98 3.33
C GLY A 160 -9.93 -8.07 2.42
N LEU A 161 -9.11 -8.84 1.72
CA LEU A 161 -9.56 -9.91 0.83
C LEU A 161 -10.15 -11.06 1.66
N ASN A 162 -11.45 -11.30 1.55
CA ASN A 162 -12.09 -12.42 2.25
C ASN A 162 -11.53 -13.76 1.77
N ASN A 163 -10.88 -14.50 2.65
CA ASN A 163 -10.31 -15.81 2.36
C ASN A 163 -11.18 -16.94 2.93
N TRP A 164 -12.06 -17.48 2.11
CA TRP A 164 -12.94 -18.60 2.49
C TRP A 164 -12.20 -19.89 2.81
N HIS A 165 -10.99 -20.09 2.28
CA HIS A 165 -10.17 -21.24 2.65
C HIS A 165 -9.68 -21.15 4.10
N ARG A 166 -9.28 -19.96 4.56
CA ARG A 166 -8.95 -19.73 5.98
C ARG A 166 -10.17 -19.90 6.88
N ILE A 167 -11.33 -19.35 6.50
CA ILE A 167 -12.59 -19.54 7.24
C ILE A 167 -12.92 -21.03 7.39
N LYS A 168 -12.87 -21.80 6.30
CA LYS A 168 -13.14 -23.26 6.31
C LYS A 168 -12.13 -24.02 7.15
N THR A 169 -10.86 -23.59 7.17
CA THR A 169 -9.81 -24.18 8.00
C THR A 169 -10.07 -23.92 9.49
N LEU A 170 -10.44 -22.69 9.86
CA LEU A 170 -10.85 -22.34 11.22
C LEU A 170 -12.08 -23.14 11.65
N GLN A 171 -13.09 -23.23 10.79
CA GLN A 171 -14.29 -24.01 11.04
C GLN A 171 -13.96 -25.48 11.35
N LYS A 172 -13.18 -26.14 10.50
CA LYS A 172 -12.79 -27.53 10.69
C LYS A 172 -12.05 -27.75 12.01
N ARG A 173 -11.09 -26.87 12.34
CA ARG A 173 -10.31 -26.94 13.60
C ARG A 173 -11.22 -26.76 14.81
N TRP A 174 -12.11 -25.78 14.77
CA TRP A 174 -13.01 -25.49 15.88
C TRP A 174 -14.02 -26.62 16.11
N GLN A 175 -14.64 -27.14 15.04
CA GLN A 175 -15.60 -28.24 15.11
C GLN A 175 -14.97 -29.53 15.63
N ALA A 176 -13.71 -29.80 15.32
CA ALA A 176 -12.98 -30.95 15.88
C ALA A 176 -12.82 -30.87 17.41
N GLN A 177 -12.75 -29.66 17.95
CA GLN A 177 -12.64 -29.41 19.40
C GLN A 177 -14.02 -29.23 20.07
N HIS A 178 -15.05 -28.88 19.29
CA HIS A 178 -16.41 -28.63 19.76
C HIS A 178 -17.44 -29.40 18.90
N PRO A 179 -17.50 -30.75 19.00
CA PRO A 179 -18.34 -31.56 18.10
C PRO A 179 -19.83 -31.21 18.11
N TYR A 180 -20.34 -30.70 19.24
CA TYR A 180 -21.74 -30.30 19.41
C TYR A 180 -21.94 -28.76 19.35
N GLY A 181 -20.89 -28.01 19.01
CA GLY A 181 -20.93 -26.56 18.98
C GLY A 181 -21.62 -25.99 17.75
N ASN A 182 -22.22 -24.80 17.90
CA ASN A 182 -22.79 -24.03 16.79
C ASN A 182 -21.76 -23.10 16.14
N TRP A 183 -21.20 -23.51 15.00
CA TRP A 183 -20.23 -22.69 14.24
C TRP A 183 -20.75 -21.29 13.89
N ASN A 184 -22.05 -21.13 13.61
CA ASN A 184 -22.59 -19.83 13.24
C ASN A 184 -22.56 -18.84 14.42
N GLU A 185 -22.70 -19.33 15.64
CA GLU A 185 -22.55 -18.50 16.84
C GLU A 185 -21.09 -18.15 17.10
N GLU A 186 -20.19 -19.13 16.99
CA GLU A 186 -18.75 -18.92 17.10
C GLU A 186 -18.26 -17.88 16.09
N PHE A 187 -18.65 -18.06 14.82
CA PHE A 187 -18.25 -17.16 13.75
C PHE A 187 -18.71 -15.72 14.05
N LYS A 188 -19.96 -15.52 14.49
CA LYS A 188 -20.49 -14.19 14.81
C LYS A 188 -19.80 -13.55 16.02
N LYS A 189 -19.53 -14.32 17.07
CA LYS A 189 -18.99 -13.79 18.33
C LYS A 189 -17.48 -13.58 18.29
N ASN A 190 -16.74 -14.49 17.67
CA ASN A 190 -15.28 -14.55 17.80
C ASN A 190 -14.52 -14.37 16.49
N ILE A 191 -15.07 -14.77 15.34
CA ILE A 191 -14.35 -14.66 14.06
C ILE A 191 -14.66 -13.35 13.34
N LEU A 192 -15.93 -13.00 13.19
CA LEU A 192 -16.39 -11.82 12.46
C LEU A 192 -15.80 -10.51 13.03
N PRO A 193 -15.72 -10.28 14.36
CA PRO A 193 -15.10 -9.09 14.93
C PRO A 193 -13.58 -9.04 14.77
N ASN A 194 -12.94 -10.16 14.41
CA ASN A 194 -11.49 -10.32 14.29
C ASN A 194 -11.09 -10.54 12.82
N PRO A 195 -11.17 -9.51 11.95
CA PRO A 195 -10.98 -9.67 10.51
C PRO A 195 -9.62 -10.25 10.13
N HIS A 196 -8.56 -10.03 10.91
CA HIS A 196 -7.22 -10.58 10.65
C HIS A 196 -7.20 -12.13 10.57
N LEU A 197 -8.20 -12.81 11.15
CA LEU A 197 -8.34 -14.27 11.08
C LEU A 197 -8.74 -14.79 9.70
N TYR A 198 -9.35 -13.96 8.84
CA TYR A 198 -9.88 -14.42 7.55
C TYR A 198 -9.79 -13.43 6.40
N LYS A 199 -9.43 -12.17 6.69
CA LYS A 199 -9.16 -11.16 5.68
C LYS A 199 -7.66 -11.08 5.45
N ASP A 200 -7.29 -11.17 4.19
CA ASP A 200 -5.90 -11.16 3.74
C ASP A 200 -5.55 -9.80 3.13
N LYS A 201 -4.24 -9.56 3.06
CA LYS A 201 -3.66 -8.46 2.31
C LYS A 201 -3.06 -9.02 1.02
N LEU A 202 -3.13 -8.27 -0.08
CA LEU A 202 -2.50 -8.62 -1.36
C LEU A 202 -2.11 -7.34 -2.10
N ILE A 203 -0.91 -7.29 -2.64
CA ILE A 203 -0.51 -6.26 -3.59
C ILE A 203 -0.64 -6.84 -5.00
N VAL A 204 -1.34 -6.14 -5.89
CA VAL A 204 -1.39 -6.46 -7.33
C VAL A 204 -0.61 -5.40 -8.08
N LEU A 205 0.36 -5.81 -8.90
CA LEU A 205 1.27 -4.93 -9.64
C LEU A 205 1.17 -5.18 -11.14
N SER A 206 1.15 -4.12 -11.93
CA SER A 206 1.43 -4.14 -13.36
C SER A 206 2.94 -4.06 -13.61
N THR A 207 3.42 -4.65 -14.71
CA THR A 207 4.79 -4.43 -15.22
C THR A 207 4.91 -3.22 -16.14
N SER A 208 3.84 -2.45 -16.32
CA SER A 208 3.85 -1.23 -17.14
C SER A 208 4.77 -0.15 -16.55
N ASN A 209 5.19 0.78 -17.40
CA ASN A 209 6.03 1.92 -17.02
C ASN A 209 5.43 2.68 -15.84
N TYR A 210 6.28 3.05 -14.87
CA TYR A 210 5.84 3.75 -13.67
C TYR A 210 5.23 5.11 -14.03
N SER A 211 4.03 5.38 -13.49
CA SER A 211 3.22 6.57 -13.79
C SER A 211 2.99 6.83 -15.28
N ASN A 212 3.02 5.78 -16.12
CA ASN A 212 2.93 5.86 -17.57
C ASN A 212 4.00 6.77 -18.22
N VAL A 213 5.14 6.95 -17.56
CA VAL A 213 6.26 7.76 -18.06
C VAL A 213 7.16 6.89 -18.94
N SER A 214 7.53 7.38 -20.13
CA SER A 214 8.39 6.63 -21.05
C SER A 214 9.82 6.50 -20.51
N HIS A 215 10.52 5.45 -20.91
CA HIS A 215 11.94 5.26 -20.59
C HIS A 215 12.82 6.41 -21.10
N THR A 216 12.44 7.05 -22.23
CA THR A 216 13.12 8.23 -22.78
C THR A 216 13.04 9.45 -21.87
N ALA A 217 11.90 9.67 -21.21
CA ALA A 217 11.71 10.82 -20.32
C ALA A 217 12.58 10.74 -19.05
N VAL A 218 12.98 9.53 -18.65
CA VAL A 218 13.89 9.30 -17.50
C VAL A 218 15.33 8.98 -17.93
N GLY A 219 15.63 9.04 -19.23
CA GLY A 219 16.98 8.77 -19.76
C GLY A 219 17.45 7.33 -19.54
N LYS A 220 16.55 6.34 -19.62
CA LYS A 220 16.85 4.91 -19.43
C LYS A 220 16.55 4.09 -20.68
N SER A 221 17.14 2.89 -20.73
CA SER A 221 16.71 1.85 -21.66
C SER A 221 15.30 1.36 -21.28
N GLU A 222 14.55 0.85 -22.26
CA GLU A 222 13.21 0.32 -22.01
C GLU A 222 13.24 -0.82 -20.98
N ALA A 223 14.17 -1.77 -21.12
CA ALA A 223 14.30 -2.91 -20.22
C ALA A 223 14.68 -2.50 -18.79
N ASP A 224 15.60 -1.54 -18.63
CA ASP A 224 15.99 -1.05 -17.30
C ASP A 224 14.85 -0.27 -16.65
N TRP A 225 14.13 0.53 -17.43
CA TRP A 225 12.99 1.29 -16.92
C TRP A 225 11.83 0.39 -16.52
N GLN A 226 11.55 -0.68 -17.27
CA GLN A 226 10.53 -1.66 -16.91
C GLN A 226 10.87 -2.35 -15.57
N LYS A 227 12.12 -2.80 -15.40
CA LYS A 227 12.60 -3.39 -14.15
C LYS A 227 12.51 -2.41 -12.98
N ALA A 228 12.99 -1.19 -13.18
CA ALA A 228 12.91 -0.14 -12.18
C ALA A 228 11.45 0.22 -11.84
N SER A 229 10.56 0.24 -12.82
CA SER A 229 9.13 0.55 -12.62
C SER A 229 8.46 -0.46 -11.69
N VAL A 230 8.76 -1.75 -11.84
CA VAL A 230 8.27 -2.80 -10.93
C VAL A 230 8.85 -2.61 -9.53
N ALA A 231 10.15 -2.31 -9.42
CA ALA A 231 10.82 -2.10 -8.13
C ALA A 231 10.27 -0.88 -7.37
N ILE A 232 10.15 0.28 -8.05
CA ILE A 232 9.58 1.51 -7.50
C ILE A 232 8.17 1.21 -6.98
N ARG A 233 7.34 0.59 -7.82
CA ARG A 233 5.93 0.35 -7.51
C ARG A 233 5.75 -0.63 -6.35
N LYS A 234 6.52 -1.72 -6.33
CA LYS A 234 6.47 -2.69 -5.24
C LYS A 234 6.78 -2.02 -3.91
N GLU A 235 7.81 -1.19 -3.89
CA GLU A 235 8.22 -0.50 -2.68
C GLU A 235 7.27 0.63 -2.29
N HIS A 236 6.71 1.36 -3.25
CA HIS A 236 5.66 2.36 -3.06
C HIS A 236 4.45 1.75 -2.31
N GLU A 237 3.93 0.60 -2.77
CA GLU A 237 2.84 -0.09 -2.07
C GLU A 237 3.25 -0.61 -0.68
N CYS A 238 4.51 -1.01 -0.51
CA CYS A 238 5.03 -1.38 0.81
C CYS A 238 5.06 -0.18 1.77
N VAL A 239 5.26 1.05 1.29
CA VAL A 239 5.15 2.26 2.11
C VAL A 239 3.72 2.49 2.57
N HIS A 240 2.72 2.31 1.72
CA HIS A 240 1.33 2.43 2.17
C HIS A 240 0.98 1.38 3.24
N LEU A 241 1.46 0.14 3.08
CA LEU A 241 1.29 -0.87 4.13
C LEU A 241 2.05 -0.49 5.42
N PHE A 242 3.24 0.10 5.29
CA PHE A 242 4.00 0.62 6.42
C PHE A 242 3.26 1.73 7.15
N THR A 243 2.73 2.73 6.44
CA THR A 243 1.99 3.83 7.06
C THR A 243 0.72 3.34 7.74
N LEU A 244 0.04 2.35 7.15
CA LEU A 244 -1.08 1.67 7.79
C LEU A 244 -0.67 0.95 9.08
N GLN A 245 0.41 0.16 9.06
CA GLN A 245 0.87 -0.59 10.24
C GLN A 245 1.39 0.33 11.35
N ARG A 246 2.12 1.39 10.98
CA ARG A 246 2.82 2.27 11.92
C ARG A 246 1.96 3.40 12.45
N TYR A 247 1.12 3.99 11.60
CA TYR A 247 0.33 5.19 11.89
C TYR A 247 -1.18 4.93 11.82
N GLY A 248 -1.61 3.70 11.48
CA GLY A 248 -3.03 3.33 11.44
C GLY A 248 -3.78 3.87 10.23
N VAL A 249 -3.11 4.49 9.25
CA VAL A 249 -3.74 5.18 8.13
C VAL A 249 -2.94 5.07 6.85
N ILE A 250 -3.65 4.93 5.73
CA ILE A 250 -3.15 5.25 4.38
C ILE A 250 -3.86 6.54 4.01
N ALA A 251 -3.11 7.62 3.88
CA ALA A 251 -3.69 8.95 3.74
C ALA A 251 -4.20 9.22 2.32
N ASN A 252 -3.66 8.53 1.31
CA ASN A 252 -4.07 8.64 -0.10
C ASN A 252 -4.10 10.10 -0.61
N ASN A 253 -3.19 10.94 -0.12
CA ASN A 253 -3.01 12.33 -0.54
C ASN A 253 -1.57 12.55 -1.02
N MET A 254 -1.27 13.74 -1.56
CA MET A 254 0.07 13.99 -2.11
C MET A 254 1.21 13.93 -1.07
N HIS A 255 0.93 14.00 0.23
CA HIS A 255 1.96 13.78 1.25
C HIS A 255 2.34 12.29 1.31
N ASP A 256 1.35 11.40 1.38
CA ASP A 256 1.55 9.93 1.33
C ASP A 256 2.27 9.49 0.05
N GLU A 257 1.80 9.99 -1.10
CA GLU A 257 2.35 9.64 -2.42
C GLU A 257 3.80 10.10 -2.60
N LEU A 258 4.13 11.29 -2.09
CA LEU A 258 5.51 11.79 -2.12
C LEU A 258 6.45 10.90 -1.29
N ILE A 259 6.00 10.39 -0.14
CA ILE A 259 6.78 9.47 0.70
C ILE A 259 6.95 8.12 -0.03
N ALA A 260 5.88 7.61 -0.62
CA ALA A 260 5.88 6.33 -1.32
C ALA A 260 6.76 6.38 -2.60
N ASP A 261 6.71 7.46 -3.37
CA ASP A 261 7.63 7.69 -4.50
C ASP A 261 9.08 7.85 -4.04
N TYR A 262 9.32 8.61 -2.98
CA TYR A 262 10.66 8.75 -2.41
C TYR A 262 11.27 7.38 -2.10
N ALA A 263 10.52 6.53 -1.39
CA ALA A 263 10.97 5.20 -1.02
C ALA A 263 11.16 4.28 -2.22
N GLY A 264 10.29 4.39 -3.24
CA GLY A 264 10.38 3.61 -4.47
C GLY A 264 11.58 4.01 -5.33
N ILE A 265 11.77 5.31 -5.55
CA ILE A 265 12.90 5.85 -6.34
C ILE A 265 14.22 5.49 -5.65
N THR A 266 14.36 5.77 -4.36
CA THR A 266 15.59 5.45 -3.60
C THR A 266 15.86 3.95 -3.56
N LYS A 267 14.83 3.09 -3.48
CA LYS A 267 15.00 1.64 -3.54
C LYS A 267 15.49 1.16 -4.91
N ALA A 268 14.99 1.75 -5.99
CA ALA A 268 15.34 1.34 -7.35
C ALA A 268 16.69 1.90 -7.83
N PHE A 269 17.09 3.08 -7.34
CA PHE A 269 18.23 3.82 -7.89
C PHE A 269 19.27 4.28 -6.86
N GLY A 270 19.03 4.03 -5.57
CA GLY A 270 19.94 4.37 -4.47
C GLY A 270 19.81 5.80 -3.95
N GLN A 271 19.32 6.73 -4.78
CA GLN A 271 19.14 8.14 -4.43
C GLN A 271 17.81 8.66 -4.97
N TYR A 272 17.23 9.63 -4.27
CA TYR A 272 16.04 10.32 -4.73
C TYR A 272 16.38 11.31 -5.86
N ASN A 273 15.52 11.36 -6.87
CA ASN A 273 15.62 12.30 -7.98
C ASN A 273 14.30 13.06 -8.06
N LYS A 274 14.33 14.37 -7.73
CA LYS A 274 13.10 15.17 -7.74
C LYS A 274 12.52 15.32 -9.14
N ASP A 275 13.35 15.39 -10.17
CA ASP A 275 12.90 15.65 -11.53
C ASP A 275 12.09 14.46 -12.08
N TRP A 276 12.46 13.23 -11.70
CA TRP A 276 11.64 12.05 -11.97
C TRP A 276 10.31 12.09 -11.22
N PHE A 277 10.31 12.43 -9.93
CA PHE A 277 9.07 12.60 -9.19
C PHE A 277 8.16 13.64 -9.84
N LEU A 278 8.71 14.82 -10.21
CA LEU A 278 7.97 15.87 -10.90
C LEU A 278 7.39 15.38 -12.24
N GLN A 279 8.14 14.58 -13.01
CA GLN A 279 7.66 13.92 -14.23
C GLN A 279 6.49 12.98 -13.98
N PHE A 280 6.51 12.21 -12.89
CA PHE A 280 5.43 11.27 -12.54
C PHE A 280 4.12 12.00 -12.23
N ILE A 281 4.21 13.09 -11.50
CA ILE A 281 3.03 13.83 -11.04
C ILE A 281 2.52 14.86 -12.06
N GLY A 282 3.28 15.17 -13.11
CA GLY A 282 2.88 16.11 -14.18
C GLY A 282 3.41 17.54 -14.00
N LEU A 283 4.47 17.73 -13.22
CA LEU A 283 5.11 19.01 -12.91
C LEU A 283 6.51 19.16 -13.53
N GLU A 284 6.89 18.31 -14.49
CA GLU A 284 8.20 18.38 -15.15
C GLU A 284 8.51 19.73 -15.81
N ASN A 285 7.47 20.47 -16.23
CA ASN A 285 7.57 21.78 -16.89
C ASN A 285 7.07 22.91 -15.99
N TYR A 286 7.20 22.76 -14.65
CA TYR A 286 6.76 23.77 -13.68
C TYR A 286 7.21 25.20 -14.10
N PRO A 287 6.31 26.21 -14.07
CA PRO A 287 5.01 26.23 -13.40
C PRO A 287 3.86 25.60 -14.21
N SER A 288 4.10 25.14 -15.43
CA SER A 288 3.08 24.50 -16.26
C SER A 288 2.80 23.08 -15.77
N TYR A 289 1.51 22.74 -15.60
CA TYR A 289 1.05 21.39 -15.25
C TYR A 289 0.61 20.64 -16.51
N ARG A 290 1.05 19.38 -16.64
CA ARG A 290 0.57 18.47 -17.67
C ARG A 290 -0.72 17.79 -17.22
N LYS A 291 -1.83 18.11 -17.90
CA LYS A 291 -3.13 17.43 -17.71
C LYS A 291 -2.97 15.92 -17.88
N GLY A 292 -3.62 15.12 -17.02
CA GLY A 292 -3.42 13.68 -16.97
C GLY A 292 -2.21 13.24 -16.13
N GLY A 293 -1.49 14.18 -15.51
CA GLY A 293 -0.45 13.89 -14.53
C GLY A 293 -1.02 13.23 -13.27
N ARG A 294 -0.22 12.43 -12.55
CA ARG A 294 -0.73 11.67 -11.40
C ARG A 294 -1.24 12.56 -10.26
N LEU A 295 -0.82 13.83 -10.19
CA LEU A 295 -1.24 14.76 -9.14
C LEU A 295 -2.77 14.95 -9.09
N GLU A 296 -3.47 14.94 -10.24
CA GLU A 296 -4.92 15.14 -10.25
C GLU A 296 -5.72 13.99 -9.61
N ASN A 297 -5.12 12.79 -9.50
CA ASN A 297 -5.74 11.62 -8.87
C ASN A 297 -5.88 11.76 -7.35
N TYR A 298 -5.15 12.67 -6.71
CA TYR A 298 -5.06 12.78 -5.25
C TYR A 298 -5.71 14.06 -4.71
N GLN A 299 -6.73 14.57 -5.41
CA GLN A 299 -7.55 15.69 -4.96
C GLN A 299 -8.72 15.26 -4.06
N GLU A 300 -9.03 13.97 -3.99
CA GLU A 300 -10.14 13.46 -3.19
C GLU A 300 -9.81 13.46 -1.67
N PRO A 301 -10.81 13.62 -0.78
CA PRO A 301 -12.24 13.81 -1.05
C PRO A 301 -12.66 15.28 -1.26
N VAL A 302 -11.73 16.23 -1.09
CA VAL A 302 -12.03 17.66 -1.18
C VAL A 302 -11.49 18.18 -2.50
N GLN A 303 -12.29 18.08 -3.56
CA GLN A 303 -11.92 18.64 -4.86
C GLN A 303 -11.47 20.10 -4.68
N LEU A 304 -10.17 20.34 -4.86
CA LEU A 304 -9.56 21.63 -4.61
C LEU A 304 -10.06 22.65 -5.64
N SER A 305 -10.22 23.91 -5.21
CA SER A 305 -10.43 24.98 -6.18
C SER A 305 -9.25 25.10 -7.13
N ALA A 306 -9.44 25.65 -8.33
CA ALA A 306 -8.34 25.85 -9.28
C ALA A 306 -7.17 26.65 -8.68
N ALA A 307 -7.46 27.63 -7.81
CA ALA A 307 -6.45 28.40 -7.10
C ALA A 307 -5.69 27.55 -6.07
N ALA A 308 -6.40 26.75 -5.27
CA ALA A 308 -5.78 25.83 -4.31
C ALA A 308 -4.95 24.76 -5.01
N PHE A 309 -5.45 24.17 -6.10
CA PHE A 309 -4.74 23.18 -6.89
C PHE A 309 -3.44 23.74 -7.48
N LYS A 310 -3.49 24.96 -8.04
CA LYS A 310 -2.27 25.66 -8.49
C LYS A 310 -1.30 25.93 -7.34
N GLY A 311 -1.81 26.28 -6.16
CA GLY A 311 -0.99 26.42 -4.94
C GLY A 311 -0.33 25.10 -4.53
N LEU A 312 -1.05 23.99 -4.63
CA LEU A 312 -0.53 22.65 -4.37
C LEU A 312 0.65 22.30 -5.29
N HIS A 313 0.65 22.72 -6.56
CA HIS A 313 1.80 22.51 -7.46
C HIS A 313 3.09 23.09 -6.87
N THR A 314 3.03 24.33 -6.36
CA THR A 314 4.17 25.01 -5.75
C THR A 314 4.61 24.31 -4.45
N ILE A 315 3.65 23.89 -3.62
CA ILE A 315 3.92 23.15 -2.39
C ILE A 315 4.67 21.84 -2.70
N ILE A 316 4.15 21.04 -3.63
CA ILE A 316 4.73 19.75 -4.00
C ILE A 316 6.11 19.91 -4.64
N LYS A 317 6.28 20.89 -5.54
CA LYS A 317 7.59 21.17 -6.13
C LYS A 317 8.62 21.57 -5.07
N ASN A 318 8.23 22.40 -4.10
CA ASN A 318 9.13 22.84 -3.04
C ASN A 318 9.45 21.70 -2.07
N ALA A 319 8.45 20.90 -1.67
CA ALA A 319 8.65 19.74 -0.81
C ALA A 319 9.58 18.70 -1.47
N ALA A 320 9.37 18.38 -2.75
CA ALA A 320 10.26 17.50 -3.51
C ALA A 320 11.70 18.02 -3.58
N THR A 321 11.87 19.35 -3.70
CA THR A 321 13.20 19.99 -3.66
C THR A 321 13.84 19.85 -2.28
N ALA A 322 13.09 20.05 -1.20
CA ALA A 322 13.60 19.90 0.16
C ALA A 322 14.00 18.45 0.47
N ILE A 323 13.20 17.48 0.01
CA ILE A 323 13.48 16.04 0.17
C ILE A 323 14.75 15.63 -0.59
N GLU A 324 14.96 16.14 -1.80
CA GLU A 324 16.19 15.85 -2.55
C GLU A 324 17.44 16.37 -1.83
N LYS A 325 17.38 17.60 -1.29
CA LYS A 325 18.48 18.15 -0.50
C LYS A 325 18.71 17.34 0.78
N PHE A 326 17.63 16.98 1.48
CA PHE A 326 17.68 16.10 2.65
C PHE A 326 18.34 14.76 2.33
N ASP A 327 17.92 14.10 1.26
CA ASP A 327 18.46 12.81 0.83
C ASP A 327 19.95 12.92 0.46
N TYR A 328 20.31 13.98 -0.27
CA TYR A 328 21.70 14.29 -0.63
C TYR A 328 22.57 14.53 0.61
N SER A 329 22.09 15.33 1.56
CA SER A 329 22.80 15.67 2.81
C SER A 329 23.06 14.44 3.70
N LEU A 330 22.21 13.42 3.62
CA LEU A 330 22.41 12.14 4.33
C LEU A 330 23.22 11.11 3.52
N GLY A 331 23.50 11.37 2.24
CA GLY A 331 24.19 10.44 1.34
C GLY A 331 23.39 9.17 1.04
N ASN A 332 24.06 8.15 0.51
CA ASN A 332 23.43 6.87 0.19
C ASN A 332 22.99 6.17 1.50
N SER A 333 21.74 5.70 1.54
CA SER A 333 21.29 4.84 2.65
C SER A 333 22.00 3.49 2.56
N THR A 334 22.76 3.14 3.60
CA THR A 334 23.60 1.93 3.59
C THR A 334 22.95 0.74 4.31
N ASN A 335 21.97 1.01 5.17
CA ASN A 335 21.29 -0.04 5.93
C ASN A 335 19.78 0.23 6.12
N THR A 336 19.05 -0.82 6.49
CA THR A 336 17.60 -0.81 6.72
C THR A 336 17.13 0.25 7.71
N GLU A 337 17.87 0.43 8.80
CA GLU A 337 17.47 1.35 9.86
C GLU A 337 17.46 2.79 9.36
N GLU A 338 18.51 3.20 8.66
CA GLU A 338 18.57 4.52 8.02
C GLU A 338 17.38 4.74 7.08
N ARG A 339 17.07 3.74 6.26
CA ARG A 339 15.95 3.80 5.32
C ARG A 339 14.61 3.97 6.02
N MET A 340 14.35 3.19 7.07
CA MET A 340 13.14 3.32 7.89
C MET A 340 13.06 4.69 8.56
N ARG A 341 14.19 5.19 9.08
CA ARG A 341 14.25 6.52 9.71
C ARG A 341 13.92 7.63 8.72
N ARG A 342 14.48 7.58 7.50
CA ARG A 342 14.16 8.55 6.45
C ARG A 342 12.66 8.55 6.12
N ILE A 343 12.05 7.37 5.92
CA ILE A 343 10.61 7.27 5.66
C ILE A 343 9.78 7.83 6.83
N GLN A 344 10.13 7.46 8.08
CA GLN A 344 9.46 8.01 9.28
C GLN A 344 9.60 9.53 9.39
N THR A 345 10.78 10.09 9.07
CA THR A 345 10.99 11.54 9.01
C THR A 345 10.01 12.20 8.05
N LEU A 346 9.85 11.65 6.84
CA LEU A 346 8.94 12.20 5.85
C LEU A 346 7.46 12.06 6.27
N CYS A 347 7.11 11.05 7.05
CA CYS A 347 5.77 10.94 7.65
C CYS A 347 5.55 11.99 8.76
N GLU A 348 6.54 12.25 9.61
CA GLU A 348 6.40 13.09 10.80
C GLU A 348 6.53 14.60 10.52
N VAL A 349 7.21 14.99 9.45
CA VAL A 349 7.24 16.39 8.99
C VAL A 349 6.06 16.66 8.06
N ASP A 350 5.23 17.66 8.38
CA ASP A 350 4.07 17.99 7.55
C ASP A 350 4.46 18.62 6.20
N LEU A 351 3.59 18.47 5.21
CA LEU A 351 3.84 18.88 3.83
C LEU A 351 4.14 20.37 3.66
N LEU A 352 3.48 21.25 4.42
CA LEU A 352 3.74 22.69 4.36
C LEU A 352 5.10 23.05 4.98
N THR A 353 5.45 22.40 6.09
CA THR A 353 6.78 22.54 6.69
C THR A 353 7.87 22.09 5.70
N MET A 354 7.70 20.94 5.03
CA MET A 354 8.63 20.46 3.99
C MET A 354 8.75 21.44 2.82
N ALA A 355 7.65 22.07 2.40
CA ALA A 355 7.63 23.02 1.29
C ALA A 355 8.19 24.42 1.64
N SER A 356 8.45 24.69 2.92
CA SER A 356 8.96 25.98 3.38
C SER A 356 10.45 26.18 3.09
N ALA A 357 10.95 27.42 3.24
CA ALA A 357 12.37 27.72 3.11
C ALA A 357 13.27 26.95 4.11
N LYS A 358 12.70 26.49 5.23
CA LYS A 358 13.40 25.70 6.26
C LYS A 358 13.14 24.20 6.13
N GLY A 359 12.52 23.74 5.04
CA GLY A 359 12.08 22.35 4.88
C GLY A 359 13.20 21.33 5.07
N GLU A 360 14.34 21.53 4.40
CA GLU A 360 15.52 20.65 4.56
C GLU A 360 16.02 20.62 6.00
N GLN A 361 16.17 21.79 6.64
CA GLN A 361 16.63 21.89 8.02
C GLN A 361 15.69 21.12 8.97
N GLN A 362 14.38 21.28 8.81
CA GLN A 362 13.38 20.58 9.64
C GLN A 362 13.43 19.07 9.42
N LEU A 363 13.61 18.60 8.18
CA LEU A 363 13.80 17.18 7.89
C LEU A 363 15.04 16.62 8.59
N ILE A 364 16.17 17.33 8.56
CA ILE A 364 17.41 16.91 9.24
C ILE A 364 17.23 16.89 10.76
N GLU A 365 16.62 17.92 11.35
CA GLU A 365 16.35 18.00 12.78
C GLU A 365 15.44 16.84 13.24
N THR A 366 14.35 16.58 12.52
CA THR A 366 13.45 15.45 12.80
C THR A 366 14.17 14.11 12.63
N TYR A 367 14.94 13.92 11.56
CA TYR A 367 15.72 12.69 11.35
C TYR A 367 16.66 12.39 12.52
N ASN A 368 17.33 13.40 13.07
CA ASN A 368 18.25 13.22 14.19
C ASN A 368 17.55 12.89 15.53
N THR A 369 16.23 13.11 15.63
CA THR A 369 15.47 12.86 16.86
C THR A 369 14.65 11.56 16.83
N ILE A 370 14.34 11.04 15.64
CA ILE A 370 13.55 9.81 15.49
C ILE A 370 14.32 8.59 16.04
N ARG A 371 13.64 7.84 16.90
CA ARG A 371 14.08 6.52 17.36
C ARG A 371 13.35 5.44 16.56
N ILE A 372 14.11 4.52 15.98
CA ILE A 372 13.56 3.39 15.23
C ILE A 372 13.26 2.26 16.21
N SER A 373 12.08 1.66 16.10
CA SER A 373 11.84 0.30 16.59
C SER A 373 11.76 -0.61 15.35
N PRO A 374 12.64 -1.61 15.19
CA PRO A 374 12.54 -2.51 14.06
C PRO A 374 11.20 -3.26 14.08
N TYR A 375 10.72 -3.65 12.89
CA TYR A 375 9.56 -4.54 12.80
C TYR A 375 9.94 -5.89 13.42
N HIS A 376 9.35 -6.20 14.59
CA HIS A 376 9.58 -7.48 15.27
C HIS A 376 8.60 -8.52 14.72
N GLY A 377 8.92 -9.09 13.56
CA GLY A 377 8.32 -10.35 13.15
C GLY A 377 8.62 -11.40 14.23
N LYS A 378 7.59 -12.08 14.74
CA LYS A 378 7.73 -13.06 15.85
C LYS A 378 8.70 -14.18 15.46
N GLU A 379 9.99 -14.04 15.77
CA GLU A 379 10.86 -15.19 15.96
C GLU A 379 10.31 -15.95 17.18
N LYS A 380 9.85 -17.18 16.95
CA LYS A 380 9.50 -18.10 18.03
C LYS A 380 10.71 -18.20 18.97
N ARG A 381 10.62 -17.60 20.17
CA ARG A 381 11.47 -17.97 21.30
C ARG A 381 11.32 -19.47 21.50
N LYS A 382 12.28 -20.24 20.99
CA LYS A 382 12.53 -21.61 21.46
C LYS A 382 12.93 -21.47 22.92
N ASN A 383 11.96 -21.59 23.82
CA ASN A 383 12.26 -21.76 25.24
C ASN A 383 12.88 -23.14 25.42
N ASN A 384 14.21 -23.17 25.34
CA ASN A 384 15.02 -24.27 25.82
C ASN A 384 14.77 -24.46 27.31
N HIS A 385 14.58 -25.73 27.68
CA HIS A 385 14.54 -26.21 29.05
C HIS A 385 15.61 -25.59 29.94
N ARG A 386 15.20 -25.22 31.16
CA ARG A 386 16.01 -25.49 32.34
C ARG A 386 15.14 -25.75 33.57
N SER A 387 15.25 -26.99 34.02
CA SER A 387 14.95 -27.53 35.35
C SER A 387 15.44 -26.64 36.50
N GLN A 388 14.65 -26.54 37.57
CA GLN A 388 15.05 -26.58 39.00
C GLN A 388 13.77 -26.57 39.86
N ARG A 389 13.42 -27.71 40.48
CA ARG A 389 13.66 -28.12 41.88
C ARG A 389 12.67 -27.52 42.91
N TYR A 390 11.85 -28.42 43.50
CA TYR A 390 11.44 -28.55 44.91
C TYR A 390 11.95 -27.47 45.89
N SER A 391 11.25 -26.96 46.91
CA SER A 391 10.17 -27.45 47.81
C SER A 391 9.84 -26.28 48.81
N PRO A 392 9.10 -26.45 49.94
CA PRO A 392 7.65 -26.62 50.15
C PRO A 392 7.09 -25.59 51.17
N THR A 393 5.87 -25.82 51.71
CA THR A 393 5.23 -25.21 52.92
C THR A 393 4.72 -23.75 52.79
N ASN A 394 3.59 -23.32 53.35
CA ASN A 394 2.64 -23.82 54.35
C ASN A 394 1.30 -23.06 54.21
N LEU A 395 0.22 -23.73 54.64
CA LEU A 395 -1.17 -23.25 54.91
C LEU A 395 -2.10 -23.06 53.72
#